data_AF-A0A3A4K6G7-F1
#
_entry.id   AF-A0A3A4K6G7-F1
#
_cell.length_a   1.000
_cell.length_b   1.000
_cell.length_c   1.000
_cell.angle_alpha   90.00
_cell.angle_beta   90.00
_cell.angle_gamma   90.00
#
_symmetry.space_group_name_H-M   'P 1'
#
loop_
_entity.id
_entity.type
_entity.pdbx_description
1 polymer ?
#
loop_
_entity_poly.entity_id
_entity_poly.type
_entity_poly.pdbx_seq_one_letter_code
_entity_poly.pdbx_strand_id
1 'polypeptide(L)'
;MTLLLPKRQRIRDRRYLDSFAGRECEACGRNDGTTIPAHVRAGHEGGQSLKPDDSLVVALCFTCHADQEANPGPEWWLEKIMKPMLRERYRKWAAGNNASY
;
A
#
# COMPACT_ATOMS: atom_id res chain seq x y z
N MET A 1 -37.41 13.00 4.74
CA MET A 1 -36.43 12.48 5.72
C MET A 1 -35.13 12.21 4.98
N THR A 2 -34.13 13.07 5.14
CA THR A 2 -32.80 12.87 4.55
C THR A 2 -32.05 11.84 5.39
N LEU A 3 -31.67 10.73 4.77
CA LEU A 3 -30.86 9.70 5.43
C LEU A 3 -29.45 10.29 5.64
N LEU A 4 -29.09 10.64 6.88
CA LEU A 4 -27.72 11.01 7.24
C LEU A 4 -26.90 9.74 7.36
N LEU A 5 -26.17 9.39 6.31
CA LEU A 5 -25.15 8.34 6.39
C LEU A 5 -24.00 8.85 7.27
N PRO A 6 -23.57 8.07 8.29
CA PRO A 6 -22.47 8.48 9.13
C PRO A 6 -21.19 8.61 8.30
N LYS A 7 -20.45 9.70 8.54
CA LYS A 7 -19.14 9.89 7.91
C LYS A 7 -18.20 8.80 8.39
N ARG A 8 -17.62 8.04 7.45
CA ARG A 8 -16.62 7.02 7.78
C ARG A 8 -15.50 7.62 8.62
N GLN A 9 -15.23 7.00 9.78
CA GLN A 9 -14.06 7.31 10.59
C GLN A 9 -12.82 6.68 9.94
N ARG A 10 -11.74 7.45 9.82
CA ARG A 10 -10.46 6.93 9.34
C ARG A 10 -9.75 6.14 10.42
N ILE A 11 -9.17 5.01 10.03
CA ILE A 11 -8.28 4.24 10.91
C ILE A 11 -6.96 5.00 11.01
N ARG A 12 -6.52 5.19 12.25
CA ARG A 12 -5.23 5.76 12.62
C ARG A 12 -4.56 4.81 13.60
N ASP A 13 -3.53 4.14 13.14
CA ASP A 13 -2.85 3.11 13.92
C ASP A 13 -1.34 3.23 13.74
N ARG A 14 -0.71 3.88 14.72
CA ARG A 14 0.73 4.08 14.70
C ARG A 14 1.49 2.76 14.82
N ARG A 15 0.97 1.78 15.57
CA ARG A 15 1.61 0.46 15.72
C ARG A 15 1.62 -0.27 14.39
N TYR A 16 0.53 -0.17 13.62
CA TYR A 16 0.48 -0.71 12.27
C TYR A 16 1.54 -0.05 11.37
N LEU A 17 1.63 1.28 11.36
CA LEU A 17 2.65 2.00 10.57
C LEU A 17 4.09 1.64 10.97
N ASP A 18 4.37 1.55 12.27
CA ASP A 18 5.71 1.20 12.77
C ASP A 18 6.12 -0.24 12.40
N SER A 19 5.15 -1.13 12.15
CA SER A 19 5.43 -2.51 11.71
C SER A 19 6.03 -2.62 10.30
N PHE A 20 6.08 -1.52 9.54
CA PHE A 20 6.66 -1.48 8.19
C PHE A 20 8.18 -1.26 8.19
N ALA A 21 8.74 -0.82 9.32
CA ALA A 21 10.19 -0.68 9.46
C ALA A 21 10.88 -2.04 9.30
N GLY A 22 11.90 -2.11 8.43
CA GLY A 22 12.66 -3.34 8.18
C GLY A 22 11.99 -4.36 7.25
N ARG A 23 10.80 -4.06 6.70
CA ARG A 23 10.19 -4.89 5.65
C ARG A 23 10.92 -4.74 4.32
N GLU A 24 10.83 -5.77 3.49
CA GLU A 24 11.16 -5.67 2.08
C GLU A 24 10.24 -4.66 1.38
N CYS A 25 10.79 -3.88 0.46
CA CYS A 25 10.03 -2.99 -0.40
C CYS A 25 9.06 -3.82 -1.25
N GLU A 26 7.76 -3.57 -1.13
CA GLU A 26 6.72 -4.33 -1.84
C GLU A 26 6.69 -4.02 -3.35
N ALA A 27 7.39 -2.96 -3.79
CA ALA A 27 7.52 -2.62 -5.21
C ALA A 27 8.72 -3.26 -5.91
N CYS A 28 9.84 -3.48 -5.20
CA CYS A 28 11.09 -3.93 -5.82
C CYS A 28 11.83 -5.06 -5.07
N GLY A 29 11.34 -5.47 -3.90
CA GLY A 29 11.93 -6.52 -3.06
C GLY A 29 13.17 -6.11 -2.26
N ARG A 30 13.63 -4.85 -2.35
CA ARG A 30 14.82 -4.40 -1.65
C ARG A 30 14.61 -4.34 -0.12
N ASN A 31 15.57 -4.82 0.65
CA ASN A 31 15.67 -4.61 2.10
C ASN A 31 17.01 -3.95 2.45
N ASP A 32 17.05 -2.62 2.38
CA ASP A 32 18.26 -1.82 2.66
C ASP A 32 18.09 -0.94 3.91
N GLY A 33 17.09 -1.22 4.74
CA GLY A 33 16.77 -0.43 5.93
C GLY A 33 16.10 0.92 5.66
N THR A 34 15.78 1.26 4.40
CA THR A 34 15.13 2.54 4.05
C THR A 34 13.60 2.45 3.92
N THR A 35 13.02 1.27 4.14
CA THR A 35 11.59 1.03 3.91
C THR A 35 10.71 1.78 4.90
N ILE A 36 9.72 2.51 4.38
CA ILE A 36 8.71 3.24 5.15
C ILE A 36 7.29 2.91 4.65
N PRO A 37 6.25 3.09 5.49
CA PRO A 37 4.86 2.95 5.04
C PRO A 37 4.46 4.11 4.11
N ALA A 38 4.05 3.78 2.89
CA ALA A 38 3.61 4.73 1.87
C ALA A 38 2.10 4.61 1.63
N HIS A 39 1.35 5.69 1.86
CA HIS A 39 -0.11 5.69 1.68
C HIS A 39 -0.54 5.67 0.21
N VAL A 40 -1.48 4.79 -0.13
CA VAL A 40 -2.17 4.80 -1.42
C VAL A 40 -3.07 6.03 -1.49
N ARG A 41 -2.79 6.92 -2.46
CA ARG A 41 -3.54 8.18 -2.66
C ARG A 41 -4.49 8.15 -3.86
N ALA A 42 -4.38 7.14 -4.71
CA ALA A 42 -5.29 6.94 -5.84
C ALA A 42 -6.69 6.55 -5.33
N GLY A 43 -7.76 7.03 -5.97
CA GLY A 43 -9.14 6.58 -5.66
C GLY A 43 -9.90 7.36 -4.58
N HIS A 44 -9.51 8.61 -4.27
CA HIS A 44 -10.26 9.55 -3.39
C HIS A 44 -10.24 9.28 -1.88
N GLU A 45 -9.38 8.39 -1.36
CA GLU A 45 -9.27 8.18 0.08
C GLU A 45 -8.40 9.24 0.81
N GLY A 46 -8.26 10.44 0.23
CA GLY A 46 -7.47 11.55 0.77
C GLY A 46 -7.93 12.91 0.21
N GLY A 47 -7.14 13.96 0.45
CA GLY A 47 -7.40 15.31 -0.08
C GLY A 47 -6.24 16.25 0.22
N GLN A 48 -6.31 17.49 -0.26
CA GLN A 48 -5.36 18.52 0.19
C GLN A 48 -5.41 18.61 1.72
N SER A 49 -4.26 18.41 2.37
CA SER A 49 -4.09 18.33 3.83
C SER A 49 -4.73 17.13 4.54
N LEU A 50 -5.11 16.07 3.81
CA LEU A 50 -5.82 14.94 4.38
C LEU A 50 -5.19 13.60 3.99
N LYS A 51 -4.54 12.97 4.98
CA LYS A 51 -3.87 11.67 4.79
C LYS A 51 -4.89 10.54 4.57
N PRO A 52 -4.60 9.56 3.70
CA PRO A 52 -5.39 8.34 3.59
C PRO A 52 -5.42 7.53 4.87
N ASP A 53 -6.31 6.55 4.91
CA ASP A 53 -6.46 5.63 6.03
C ASP A 53 -5.16 4.85 6.29
N ASP A 54 -4.78 4.63 7.55
CA ASP A 54 -3.53 3.94 7.87
C ASP A 54 -3.56 2.47 7.43
N SER A 55 -4.73 1.87 7.16
CA SER A 55 -4.85 0.53 6.57
C SER A 55 -4.45 0.45 5.09
N LEU A 56 -4.19 1.60 4.44
CA LEU A 56 -3.92 1.70 3.01
C LEU A 56 -2.48 2.13 2.76
N VAL A 57 -1.54 1.43 3.37
CA VAL A 57 -0.10 1.66 3.18
C VAL A 57 0.58 0.43 2.60
N VAL A 58 1.66 0.67 1.86
CA VAL A 58 2.59 -0.39 1.42
C VAL A 58 4.02 -0.01 1.82
N ALA A 59 4.87 -1.00 2.03
CA ALA A 59 6.26 -0.80 2.40
C ALA A 59 7.07 -0.39 1.16
N LEU A 60 7.58 0.84 1.11
CA LEU A 60 8.43 1.31 0.00
C LEU A 60 9.81 1.72 0.51
N CYS A 61 10.86 1.28 -0.18
CA CYS A 61 12.20 1.85 -0.01
C CYS A 61 12.24 3.29 -0.48
N PHE A 62 13.29 4.03 -0.09
CA PHE A 62 13.47 5.44 -0.45
C PHE A 62 13.30 5.70 -1.96
N THR A 63 13.91 4.88 -2.81
CA THR A 63 13.83 5.06 -4.28
C THR A 63 12.42 4.87 -4.82
N CYS A 64 11.73 3.80 -4.41
CA CYS A 64 10.36 3.54 -4.89
C CYS A 64 9.36 4.54 -4.30
N HIS A 65 9.58 5.02 -3.08
CA HIS A 65 8.76 6.07 -2.49
C HIS A 65 8.87 7.38 -3.28
N ALA A 66 10.09 7.80 -3.61
CA ALA A 66 10.32 9.00 -4.42
C ALA A 66 9.73 8.87 -5.84
N ASP A 67 9.86 7.69 -6.46
CA ASP A 67 9.24 7.40 -7.76
C ASP A 67 7.71 7.48 -7.71
N GLN A 68 7.09 6.96 -6.65
CA GLN A 68 5.65 7.07 -6.41
C GLN A 68 5.21 8.52 -6.23
N GLU A 69 5.95 9.32 -5.47
CA GLU A 69 5.64 10.74 -5.26
C GLU A 69 5.71 11.54 -6.58
N ALA A 70 6.69 11.22 -7.44
CA ALA A 70 6.81 11.81 -8.77
C ALA A 70 5.70 11.34 -9.73
N ASN A 71 5.21 10.11 -9.55
CA ASN A 71 4.21 9.47 -10.39
C ASN A 71 2.98 9.01 -9.58
N PRO A 72 2.17 9.91 -9.01
CA PRO A 72 1.14 9.57 -8.03
C PRO A 72 -0.12 8.91 -8.62
N GLY A 73 -0.16 8.71 -9.94
CA GLY A 73 -1.28 8.13 -10.66
C GLY A 73 -1.56 6.67 -10.27
N PRO A 74 -2.80 6.18 -10.51
CA PRO A 74 -3.16 4.79 -10.25
C PRO A 74 -2.28 3.79 -11.00
N GLU A 75 -1.71 4.18 -12.14
CA GLU A 75 -0.84 3.35 -12.98
C GLU A 75 0.39 2.87 -12.21
N TRP A 76 1.00 3.73 -11.38
CA TRP A 76 2.17 3.36 -10.59
C TRP A 76 1.83 2.23 -9.60
N TRP A 77 0.73 2.38 -8.86
CA TRP A 77 0.24 1.37 -7.92
C TRP A 77 -0.11 0.06 -8.62
N LEU A 78 -0.74 0.14 -9.79
CA LEU A 78 -1.09 -1.04 -10.58
C LEU A 78 0.14 -1.80 -11.06
N GLU A 79 1.14 -1.11 -11.62
CA GLU A 79 2.33 -1.75 -12.19
C GLU A 79 3.33 -2.21 -11.13
N LYS A 80 3.52 -1.42 -10.07
CA LYS A 80 4.57 -1.67 -9.07
C LYS A 80 4.11 -2.55 -7.92
N ILE A 81 2.83 -2.53 -7.56
CA ILE A 81 2.31 -3.27 -6.41
C ILE A 81 1.33 -4.36 -6.86
N MET A 82 0.22 -3.98 -7.48
CA MET A 82 -0.91 -4.89 -7.70
C MET A 82 -0.55 -6.03 -8.65
N LYS A 83 -0.01 -5.73 -9.84
CA LYS A 83 0.35 -6.75 -10.83
C LYS A 83 1.43 -7.72 -10.31
N PRO A 84 2.55 -7.26 -9.69
CA PRO A 84 3.52 -8.15 -9.08
C PRO A 84 2.91 -9.04 -7.98
N MET A 85 2.11 -8.46 -7.08
CA MET A 85 1.43 -9.23 -6.03
C MET A 85 0.53 -10.33 -6.61
N LEU A 86 -0.28 -10.01 -7.63
CA LEU A 86 -1.17 -10.98 -8.27
C LEU A 86 -0.40 -12.09 -9.01
N ARG A 87 0.70 -11.74 -9.68
CA ARG A 87 1.58 -12.73 -10.33
C ARG A 87 2.24 -13.65 -9.31
N GLU A 88 2.71 -13.10 -8.20
CA GLU A 88 3.31 -13.89 -7.12
C GLU A 88 2.29 -14.81 -6.46
N ARG A 89 1.08 -14.31 -6.22
CA ARG A 89 -0.06 -15.13 -5.77
C ARG A 89 -0.32 -16.32 -6.71
N TYR A 90 -0.36 -16.08 -8.01
CA TYR A 90 -0.55 -17.15 -9.00
C TYR A 90 0.61 -18.16 -8.97
N ARG A 91 1.87 -17.69 -8.89
CA ARG A 91 3.04 -18.59 -8.80
C ARG A 91 2.99 -19.49 -7.58
N LYS A 92 2.61 -18.95 -6.42
CA LYS A 92 2.46 -19.74 -5.18
C LYS A 92 1.39 -20.82 -5.32
N TRP A 93 0.23 -20.47 -5.88
CA TRP A 93 -0.82 -21.44 -6.17
C TRP A 93 -0.35 -22.52 -7.16
N ALA A 94 0.30 -22.11 -8.26
CA ALA A 94 0.80 -23.03 -9.29
C ALA A 94 1.90 -23.97 -8.76
N ALA A 95 2.67 -23.55 -7.75
CA ALA A 95 3.68 -24.37 -7.09
C ALA A 95 3.09 -25.39 -6.08
N GLY A 96 1.76 -25.53 -6.02
CA GLY A 96 1.08 -26.43 -5.08
C GLY A 96 1.00 -25.90 -3.65
N ASN A 97 1.35 -24.63 -3.44
CA ASN A 97 1.24 -23.98 -2.14
C ASN A 97 -0.22 -23.51 -1.98
N ASN A 98 -1.10 -24.45 -1.63
CA ASN A 98 -2.48 -24.18 -1.20
C ASN A 98 -2.47 -23.49 0.17
N ALA A 99 -1.91 -22.27 0.23
CA ALA A 99 -2.16 -21.39 1.35
C ALA A 99 -3.61 -20.92 1.22
N SER A 100 -4.52 -21.68 1.84
CA SER A 100 -5.88 -21.25 2.16
C SER A 100 -5.78 -19.91 2.90
N TYR A 101 -6.54 -18.94 2.42
CA TYR A 101 -6.70 -17.62 3.05
C TYR A 101 -7.30 -17.73 4.45
#